data_AF-A0A2N7PJP4-F1
#
_entry.id   AF-A0A2N7PJP4-F1
#
_cell.length_a   1.000
_cell.length_b   1.000
_cell.length_c   1.000
_cell.angle_alpha   90.00
_cell.angle_beta   90.00
_cell.angle_gamma   90.00
#
_symmetry.space_group_name_H-M   'P 1'
#
loop_
_entity.id
_entity.type
_entity.pdbx_description
1 polymer ?
#
loop_
_entity_poly.entity_id
_entity_poly.type
_entity_poly.pdbx_seq_one_letter_code
_entity_poly.pdbx_strand_id
1 'polypeptide(L)' 'MKILCVYRHKDSVENKDIQKIVTKLKEKGHEIIEFNLFEAKDDSDYDKLIDLIWEADKTISWW' A
#
# COMPACT_ATOMS: atom_id res chain seq x y z
N MET A 1 10.21 10.66 2.07
CA MET A 1 9.68 9.65 3.00
C MET A 1 8.93 8.63 2.18
N LYS A 2 9.39 7.38 2.23
CA LYS A 2 8.83 6.22 1.55
C LYS A 2 7.68 5.68 2.39
N ILE A 3 6.48 5.68 1.83
CA ILE A 3 5.28 5.21 2.50
C ILE A 3 4.76 3.99 1.76
N LEU A 4 4.69 2.86 2.44
CA LEU A 4 4.05 1.66 1.94
C LEU A 4 2.57 1.68 2.29
N CYS A 5 1.71 1.65 1.28
CA CYS A 5 0.27 1.49 1.42
C CYS A 5 -0.11 0.05 1.10
N VAL A 6 -0.58 -0.68 2.11
CA VAL A 6 -1.04 -2.06 1.98
C VAL A 6 -2.56 -2.08 2.09
N TYR A 7 -3.25 -2.50 1.05
CA TYR A 7 -4.71 -2.50 1.04
C TYR A 7 -5.29 -3.63 0.19
N ARG A 8 -6.57 -3.91 0.43
CA ARG A 8 -7.34 -4.95 -0.26
C ARG A 8 -8.04 -4.38 -1.49
N HIS A 9 -7.59 -4.74 -2.69
CA HIS A 9 -8.29 -4.31 -3.91
C HIS A 9 -9.42 -5.28 -4.26
N LYS A 10 -10.63 -4.95 -3.79
CA LYS A 10 -11.88 -5.28 -4.48
C LYS A 10 -12.58 -3.95 -4.69
N ASP A 11 -13.08 -3.65 -5.89
CA ASP A 11 -13.79 -2.39 -6.17
C ASP A 11 -14.96 -2.24 -5.19
N SER A 12 -14.78 -1.37 -4.20
CA SER A 12 -15.71 -1.10 -3.11
C SER A 12 -15.59 0.37 -2.76
N VAL A 13 -16.64 0.99 -2.23
CA VAL A 13 -16.71 2.44 -1.97
C VAL A 13 -15.53 2.93 -1.14
N GLU A 14 -15.10 2.12 -0.17
CA GLU A 14 -13.95 2.36 0.72
C GLU A 14 -12.62 2.49 -0.04
N ASN A 15 -12.48 1.80 -1.17
CA ASN A 15 -11.27 1.79 -1.98
C ASN A 15 -11.06 3.12 -2.73
N LYS A 16 -12.15 3.84 -3.05
CA LYS A 16 -12.07 5.18 -3.66
C LYS A 16 -11.50 6.21 -2.70
N ASP A 17 -11.77 6.08 -1.40
CA ASP A 17 -11.21 6.99 -0.41
C ASP A 17 -9.74 6.70 -0.13
N ILE A 18 -9.33 5.42 -0.17
CA ILE A 18 -7.90 5.03 -0.14
C ILE A 18 -7.14 5.67 -1.31
N GLN A 19 -7.66 5.59 -2.54
CA GLN A 19 -7.03 6.23 -3.69
C GLN A 19 -6.89 7.74 -3.54
N LYS A 20 -7.89 8.43 -2.95
CA LYS A 20 -7.80 9.87 -2.65
C LYS A 20 -6.71 10.16 -1.62
N ILE A 21 -6.58 9.33 -0.58
CA ILE A 21 -5.54 9.48 0.44
C ILE A 21 -4.16 9.28 -0.17
N VAL A 22 -3.97 8.22 -0.97
CA VAL A 22 -2.72 7.96 -1.71
C VAL A 22 -2.37 9.14 -2.63
N THR A 23 -3.34 9.66 -3.37
CA THR A 23 -3.14 10.82 -4.25
C THR A 23 -2.67 12.04 -3.46
N LYS A 24 -3.32 12.36 -2.33
CA LYS A 24 -2.90 13.47 -1.46
C LYS A 24 -1.50 13.28 -0.86
N LEU A 25 -1.11 12.04 -0.56
CA LEU A 25 0.23 11.74 -0.06
C LEU A 25 1.29 11.95 -1.15
N LYS A 26 0.99 11.55 -2.40
CA LYS A 26 1.85 11.85 -3.57
C LYS A 26 1.98 13.36 -3.81
N GLU A 27 0.88 14.11 -3.71
CA GLU A 27 0.89 15.59 -3.85
C GLU A 27 1.74 16.28 -2.78
N LYS A 28 1.87 15.69 -1.59
CA LYS A 28 2.75 16.18 -0.51
C LYS A 28 4.24 15.86 -0.72
N GLY A 29 4.60 15.21 -1.83
CA GLY A 29 5.98 14.83 -2.16
C GLY A 29 6.46 13.56 -1.44
N HIS A 30 5.54 12.71 -0.98
CA HIS A 30 5.90 11.39 -0.46
C HIS A 30 6.03 10.37 -1.60
N GLU A 31 7.00 9.48 -1.48
CA GLU A 31 7.13 8.33 -2.37
C GLU A 31 6.19 7.23 -1.86
N ILE A 32 5.21 6.84 -2.67
CA ILE A 32 4.19 5.86 -2.27
C ILE A 32 4.43 4.55 -3.01
N ILE A 33 4.55 3.46 -2.26
CA ILE A 33 4.51 2.10 -2.78
C ILE A 33 3.17 1.49 -2.41
N GLU A 34 2.50 0.88 -3.38
CA GLU A 34 1.19 0.25 -3.21
C GLU A 34 1.38 -1.28 -3.26
N PHE A 35 0.86 -2.00 -2.25
CA PHE A 35 0.86 -3.46 -2.23
C PHE A 35 -0.56 -4.00 -2.08
N ASN A 36 -1.00 -4.77 -3.07
CA ASN A 36 -2.34 -5.36 -3.10
C ASN A 36 -2.37 -6.73 -2.42
N LEU A 37 -2.94 -6.76 -1.21
CA LEU A 37 -3.04 -7.97 -0.40
C LEU A 37 -3.91 -9.08 -1.02
N PHE A 38 -4.85 -8.76 -1.91
CA PHE A 38 -5.73 -9.75 -2.55
C PHE A 38 -5.09 -10.45 -3.76
N GLU A 39 -4.09 -9.82 -4.36
CA GLU A 39 -3.36 -10.38 -5.50
C GLU A 39 -2.16 -11.22 -5.07
N ALA A 40 -1.68 -11.06 -3.83
CA ALA A 40 -0.69 -11.94 -3.23
C ALA A 40 -1.27 -13.36 -3.11
N LYS A 41 -0.67 -14.32 -3.80
CA LYS A 41 -1.16 -15.71 -3.86
C LYS A 41 -0.18 -16.71 -3.27
N ASP A 42 1.09 -16.38 -3.26
CA ASP A 42 2.17 -17.28 -2.89
C ASP A 42 3.05 -16.68 -1.78
N ASP A 43 3.74 -17.54 -1.02
CA ASP A 43 4.63 -17.12 0.07
C ASP A 43 5.70 -16.10 -0.38
N SER A 44 6.15 -16.16 -1.63
CA SER A 44 7.10 -15.18 -2.20
C SER A 44 6.55 -13.76 -2.25
N ASP A 45 5.25 -13.57 -2.38
CA ASP A 45 4.65 -12.22 -2.38
C ASP A 45 4.63 -11.64 -0.97
N TYR A 46 4.49 -12.50 0.04
CA TYR A 46 4.59 -12.10 1.45
C TYR A 46 6.04 -11.81 1.85
N ASP A 47 7.03 -12.54 1.33
CA ASP A 47 8.44 -12.20 1.51
C ASP A 47 8.76 -10.80 0.94
N LYS A 48 8.28 -10.50 -0.27
CA LYS A 48 8.42 -9.15 -0.85
C LYS A 48 7.71 -8.09 -0.01
N LEU A 49 6.54 -8.39 0.55
CA LEU A 49 5.84 -7.46 1.43
C LEU A 49 6.69 -7.15 2.67
N ILE A 50 7.35 -8.16 3.25
CA ILE A 50 8.25 -7.97 4.39
C ILE A 50 9.39 -7.03 4.01
N ASP A 51 10.04 -7.25 2.87
CA ASP A 51 11.11 -6.36 2.38
C ASP A 51 10.61 -4.92 2.20
N LEU A 52 9.43 -4.75 1.60
CA LEU A 52 8.81 -3.44 1.40
C LEU A 52 8.49 -2.72 2.72
N ILE A 53 8.10 -3.47 3.76
CA ILE A 53 7.86 -2.91 5.10
C ILE A 53 9.17 -2.38 5.70
N TRP A 54 10.26 -3.13 5.55
CA TRP A 54 11.57 -2.72 6.06
C TRP A 54 12.16 -1.52 5.33
N GLU A 55 11.92 -1.41 4.03
CA GLU A 55 12.39 -0.27 3.24
C GLU A 55 11.57 1.01 3.44
N ALA A 56 10.31 0.89 3.85
CA ALA A 56 9.43 2.03 4.02
C ALA A 56 9.71 2.75 5.35
N ASP A 57 9.76 4.09 5.30
CA ASP A 57 9.80 4.91 6.51
C ASP A 57 8.49 4.81 7.31
N LYS A 58 7.37 4.58 6.62
CA LYS A 58 6.05 4.34 7.22
C LYS A 58 5.24 3.34 6.42
N THR A 59 4.46 2.53 7.13
CA THR A 59 3.49 1.61 6.53
C THR A 59 2.07 2.01 6.95
N ILE A 60 1.17 2.11 5.99
CA ILE A 60 -0.27 2.33 6.19
C ILE A 60 -0.97 1.07 5.69
N SER A 61 -1.50 0.28 6.62
CA SER A 61 -2.30 -0.91 6.32
C SER A 61 -3.79 -0.61 6.50
N TRP A 62 -4.62 -0.94 5.52
CA TRP A 62 -6.08 -0.81 5.59
C TRP A 62 -6.73 -2.18 5.35
N TRP A 63 -7.61 -2.58 6.26
CA TRP A 63 -8.27 -3.90 6.29
C TRP A 63 -9.72 -3.84 5.85
#